data_AF-A0A9P9FF54-F1
#
_entry.id   AF-A0A9P9FF54-F1
#
_cell.length_a   1.000
_cell.length_b   1.000
_cell.length_c   1.000
_cell.angle_alpha   90.00
_cell.angle_beta   90.00
_cell.angle_gamma   90.00
#
_symmetry.space_group_name_H-M   'P 1'
#
loop_
_entity.id
_entity.type
_entity.pdbx_description
1 polymer ?
#
loop_
_entity_poly.entity_id
_entity_poly.type
_entity_poly.pdbx_seq_one_letter_code
_entity_poly.pdbx_strand_id
1 'polypeptide(L)'
;MATSRPSFSPWHIPPLFIATAFTFGGLLPFWNPSRAIREYGLPDRIATSRDAHTCFAIYGSRTSIFGVALWTFYLRGDFKALDTLMGLLVGAGAFDGYLCWKEGVPGRGLFRFLSSVVVGGWGLLGLSSRG
;
A
#
# COMPACT_ATOMS: atom_id res chain seq x y z
N MET A 1 -11.21 21.84 20.79
CA MET A 1 -9.84 21.32 21.00
C MET A 1 -9.03 21.73 19.78
N ALA A 2 -8.12 22.69 19.91
CA ALA A 2 -7.36 23.22 18.78
C ALA A 2 -6.35 22.16 18.32
N THR A 3 -6.58 21.53 17.17
CA THR A 3 -5.63 20.59 16.58
C THR A 3 -4.49 21.39 15.97
N SER A 4 -3.43 21.62 16.74
CA SER A 4 -2.14 22.02 16.18
C SER A 4 -1.71 20.93 15.22
N ARG A 5 -1.53 21.27 13.93
CA ARG A 5 -1.01 20.33 12.94
C ARG A 5 0.35 19.80 13.41
N PRO A 6 0.67 18.51 13.21
CA PRO A 6 1.97 17.98 13.60
C PRO A 6 3.09 18.73 12.88
N SER A 7 4.22 18.93 13.58
CA SER A 7 5.45 19.41 12.94
C SER A 7 5.93 18.36 11.95
N PHE A 8 6.23 18.78 10.74
CA PHE A 8 6.76 17.88 9.71
C PHE A 8 8.20 17.50 10.01
N SER A 9 8.54 16.24 9.72
CA SER A 9 9.87 15.66 9.87
C SER A 9 10.23 14.85 8.62
N PRO A 10 11.52 14.76 8.22
CA PRO A 10 11.92 13.90 7.10
C PRO A 10 11.51 12.44 7.27
N TRP A 11 11.37 11.98 8.52
CA TRP A 11 10.88 10.63 8.86
C TRP A 11 9.43 10.37 8.41
N HIS A 12 8.68 11.41 8.09
CA HIS A 12 7.30 11.34 7.62
C HIS A 12 7.20 11.18 6.09
N ILE A 13 8.30 11.35 5.34
CA ILE A 13 8.24 11.27 3.87
C ILE A 13 7.79 9.88 3.40
N PRO A 14 8.38 8.75 3.84
CA PRO A 14 7.94 7.43 3.38
C PRO A 14 6.47 7.11 3.68
N PRO A 15 5.94 7.28 4.91
CA PRO A 15 4.54 6.97 5.16
C PRO A 15 3.59 7.89 4.38
N LEU A 16 3.94 9.16 4.15
CA LEU A 16 3.11 10.07 3.35
C LEU A 16 3.12 9.73 1.86
N PHE A 17 4.27 9.31 1.33
CA PHE A 17 4.37 8.79 -0.02
C PHE A 17 3.47 7.56 -0.21
N ILE A 18 3.56 6.60 0.72
CA ILE A 18 2.73 5.38 0.69
C ILE A 18 1.25 5.71 0.86
N ALA A 19 0.90 6.59 1.79
CA ALA A 19 -0.48 7.04 2.00
C ALA A 19 -1.08 7.62 0.72
N THR A 20 -0.32 8.45 0.00
CA THR A 20 -0.73 9.05 -1.27
C THR A 20 -0.85 8.01 -2.38
N ALA A 21 0.19 7.19 -2.56
CA ALA A 21 0.21 6.14 -3.57
C ALA A 21 -0.94 5.15 -3.39
N PHE A 22 -1.26 4.78 -2.15
CA PHE A 22 -2.35 3.85 -1.85
C PHE A 22 -3.71 4.51 -2.07
N THR A 23 -3.89 5.75 -1.59
CA THR A 23 -5.15 6.49 -1.75
C THR A 23 -5.57 6.57 -3.21
N PHE A 24 -4.66 7.02 -4.09
CA PHE A 24 -4.99 7.22 -5.50
C PHE A 24 -4.74 5.98 -6.37
N GLY A 25 -3.66 5.24 -6.12
CA GLY A 25 -3.34 4.02 -6.86
C GLY A 25 -4.38 2.91 -6.65
N GLY A 26 -4.95 2.80 -5.44
CA GLY A 26 -6.03 1.86 -5.15
C GLY A 26 -7.32 2.15 -5.92
N LEU A 27 -7.49 3.37 -6.45
CA LEU A 27 -8.65 3.73 -7.26
C LEU A 27 -8.48 3.39 -8.75
N LEU A 28 -7.25 3.11 -9.22
CA LEU A 28 -6.98 2.77 -10.62
C LEU A 28 -7.90 1.66 -11.19
N PRO A 29 -8.24 0.58 -10.45
CA PRO A 29 -9.10 -0.47 -11.00
C PRO A 29 -10.54 -0.02 -11.33
N PHE A 30 -11.01 1.10 -10.78
CA PHE A 30 -12.34 1.63 -11.08
C PHE A 30 -12.41 2.33 -12.44
N TRP A 31 -11.27 2.84 -12.94
CA TRP A 31 -11.18 3.49 -14.24
C TRP A 31 -10.52 2.62 -15.30
N ASN A 32 -9.54 1.81 -14.90
CA ASN A 32 -8.81 0.94 -15.81
C ASN A 32 -8.32 -0.34 -15.10
N PRO A 33 -9.21 -1.33 -14.91
CA PRO A 33 -8.88 -2.56 -14.18
C PRO A 33 -7.78 -3.38 -14.85
N SER A 34 -7.77 -3.47 -16.18
CA SER A 34 -6.71 -4.17 -16.91
C SER A 34 -5.34 -3.54 -16.69
N ARG A 35 -5.26 -2.20 -16.65
CA ARG A 35 -4.02 -1.50 -16.32
C ARG A 35 -3.61 -1.75 -14.86
N ALA A 36 -4.55 -1.69 -13.92
CA ALA A 36 -4.26 -1.94 -12.51
C ALA A 36 -3.68 -3.34 -12.25
N ILE A 37 -4.24 -4.37 -12.89
CA ILE A 37 -3.76 -5.75 -12.76
C ILE A 37 -2.35 -5.90 -13.35
N ARG A 38 -2.07 -5.23 -14.48
CA ARG A 38 -0.72 -5.21 -15.07
C ARG A 38 0.30 -4.45 -14.22
N GLU A 39 -0.08 -3.31 -13.64
CA GLU A 39 0.78 -2.54 -12.74
C GLU A 39 1.08 -3.31 -11.44
N TYR A 40 0.12 -4.10 -10.95
CA TYR A 40 0.37 -5.03 -9.86
C TYR A 40 1.44 -6.07 -10.25
N GLY A 41 1.50 -6.45 -11.53
CA GLY A 41 2.50 -7.35 -12.11
C GLY A 41 1.95 -8.69 -12.58
N LEU A 42 0.62 -8.88 -12.59
CA LEU A 42 -0.01 -10.12 -13.02
C LEU A 42 -0.05 -10.26 -14.55
N PRO A 43 -0.09 -11.50 -15.07
CA PRO A 43 -0.05 -11.77 -16.50
C PRO A 43 -1.34 -11.33 -17.22
N ASP A 44 -1.22 -11.09 -18.52
CA ASP A 44 -2.31 -10.56 -19.35
C ASP A 44 -3.58 -11.43 -19.32
N ARG A 45 -3.44 -12.75 -19.16
CA ARG A 45 -4.60 -13.66 -19.01
C ARG A 45 -5.52 -13.27 -17.84
N ILE A 46 -4.96 -12.70 -16.77
CA ILE A 46 -5.73 -12.21 -15.62
C ILE A 46 -6.17 -10.77 -15.88
N ALA A 47 -5.30 -9.95 -16.47
CA ALA A 47 -5.60 -8.55 -16.74
C ALA A 47 -6.78 -8.33 -17.70
N THR A 48 -7.08 -9.28 -18.58
CA THR A 48 -8.24 -9.22 -19.49
C THR A 48 -9.49 -9.93 -18.95
N SER A 49 -9.39 -10.63 -17.81
CA SER A 49 -10.53 -11.33 -17.21
C SER A 49 -11.49 -10.34 -16.53
N ARG A 50 -12.75 -10.32 -16.99
CA ARG A 50 -13.80 -9.46 -16.42
C ARG A 50 -14.11 -9.79 -14.97
N ASP A 51 -14.06 -11.08 -14.60
CA ASP A 51 -14.28 -11.51 -13.22
C ASP A 51 -13.16 -11.03 -12.29
N ALA A 52 -11.92 -11.01 -12.79
CA ALA A 52 -10.78 -10.47 -12.06
C ALA A 52 -10.91 -8.95 -11.83
N HIS A 53 -11.51 -8.21 -12.77
CA HIS A 53 -11.67 -6.75 -12.66
C HIS A 53 -12.48 -6.34 -11.44
N THR A 54 -13.63 -6.97 -11.20
CA THR A 54 -14.47 -6.68 -10.03
C THR A 54 -13.74 -7.00 -8.74
N CYS A 55 -13.08 -8.16 -8.67
CA CYS A 55 -12.25 -8.52 -7.52
C CYS A 55 -11.12 -7.50 -7.28
N PHE A 56 -10.48 -7.02 -8.34
CA PHE A 56 -9.42 -6.02 -8.24
C PHE A 56 -9.93 -4.65 -7.81
N ALA A 57 -11.14 -4.25 -8.21
CA ALA A 57 -11.78 -3.03 -7.72
C ALA A 57 -12.12 -3.12 -6.23
N ILE A 58 -12.63 -4.27 -5.78
CA ILE A 58 -12.87 -4.54 -4.36
C ILE A 58 -11.55 -4.47 -3.57
N TYR A 59 -10.49 -5.11 -4.05
CA TYR A 59 -9.14 -4.99 -3.47
C TYR A 59 -8.65 -3.53 -3.45
N GLY A 60 -8.73 -2.84 -4.59
CA GLY A 60 -8.31 -1.46 -4.76
C GLY A 60 -8.98 -0.50 -3.79
N SER A 61 -10.30 -0.65 -3.54
CA SER A 61 -11.01 0.16 -2.55
C SER A 61 -10.41 0.05 -1.15
N ARG A 62 -10.00 -1.16 -0.73
CA ARG A 62 -9.40 -1.39 0.58
C ARG A 62 -8.00 -0.77 0.65
N THR A 63 -7.23 -0.86 -0.43
CA THR A 63 -5.94 -0.17 -0.55
C THR A 63 -6.13 1.35 -0.44
N SER A 64 -7.12 1.92 -1.11
CA SER A 64 -7.43 3.36 -0.99
C SER A 64 -7.86 3.76 0.41
N ILE A 65 -8.75 2.99 1.05
CA ILE A 65 -9.16 3.23 2.44
C ILE A 65 -7.96 3.15 3.39
N PHE A 66 -7.03 2.21 3.14
CA PHE A 66 -5.80 2.11 3.90
C PHE A 66 -4.93 3.37 3.76
N GLY A 67 -4.78 3.88 2.54
CA GLY A 67 -4.09 5.16 2.29
C GLY A 67 -4.73 6.34 3.02
N VAL A 68 -6.06 6.42 3.03
CA VAL A 68 -6.82 7.42 3.80
C VAL A 68 -6.61 7.25 5.30
N ALA A 69 -6.54 6.03 5.80
CA ALA A 69 -6.26 5.75 7.21
C ALA A 69 -4.85 6.25 7.61
N LEU A 70 -3.83 5.97 6.79
CA LEU A 70 -2.47 6.50 7.00
C LEU A 70 -2.47 8.04 7.07
N TRP A 71 -3.11 8.71 6.11
CA TRP A 71 -3.26 10.17 6.13
C TRP A 71 -3.98 10.67 7.39
N THR A 72 -5.04 9.96 7.81
CA THR A 72 -5.83 10.33 8.98
C THR A 72 -4.99 10.27 10.26
N PHE A 73 -4.25 9.19 10.48
CA PHE A 73 -3.39 9.06 11.67
C PHE A 73 -2.24 10.06 11.64
N TYR A 74 -1.66 10.31 10.46
CA TYR A 74 -0.67 11.37 10.29
C TYR A 74 -1.23 12.74 10.70
N LEU A 75 -2.36 13.16 10.14
CA LEU A 75 -2.95 14.48 10.42
C LEU A 75 -3.41 14.64 11.88
N ARG A 76 -3.69 13.54 12.58
CA ARG A 76 -3.98 13.49 14.02
C ARG A 76 -2.72 13.52 14.90
N GLY A 77 -1.53 13.39 14.32
CA GLY A 77 -0.27 13.26 15.05
C GLY A 77 -0.08 11.91 15.74
N ASP A 78 -0.89 10.90 15.40
CA ASP A 78 -0.79 9.55 15.96
C ASP A 78 0.18 8.71 15.13
N PHE A 79 1.47 9.00 15.31
CA PHE A 79 2.52 8.34 14.55
C PHE A 79 2.72 6.88 14.95
N LYS A 80 2.32 6.48 16.16
CA LYS A 80 2.36 5.08 16.59
C LYS A 80 1.35 4.24 15.81
N ALA A 81 0.13 4.74 15.64
CA ALA A 81 -0.87 4.07 14.79
C ALA A 81 -0.43 4.06 13.32
N LEU A 82 0.16 5.17 12.83
CA LEU A 82 0.72 5.25 11.48
C LEU A 82 1.79 4.16 11.24
N ASP A 83 2.76 4.05 12.16
CA ASP A 83 3.84 3.06 12.11
C ASP A 83 3.28 1.63 12.23
N THR A 84 2.25 1.42 13.05
CA THR A 84 1.57 0.12 13.16
C THR A 84 0.96 -0.30 11.83
N LEU A 85 0.22 0.60 11.17
CA LEU A 85 -0.36 0.33 9.85
C LEU A 85 0.73 0.08 8.81
N MET A 86 1.77 0.91 8.76
CA MET A 86 2.92 0.68 7.87
C MET A 86 3.51 -0.72 8.10
N GLY A 87 3.70 -1.13 9.35
CA GLY A 87 4.22 -2.45 9.71
C GLY A 87 3.40 -3.62 9.16
N LEU A 88 2.08 -3.50 9.09
CA LEU A 88 1.20 -4.53 8.53
C LEU A 88 1.44 -4.78 7.03
N LEU A 89 2.08 -3.83 6.32
CA LEU A 89 2.39 -3.98 4.89
C LEU A 89 3.37 -5.13 4.62
N VAL A 90 4.21 -5.54 5.58
CA VAL A 90 5.06 -6.75 5.43
C VAL A 90 4.20 -7.97 5.10
N GLY A 91 3.07 -8.13 5.80
CA GLY A 91 2.12 -9.22 5.54
C GLY A 91 1.50 -9.11 4.15
N ALA A 92 1.08 -7.90 3.76
CA ALA A 92 0.52 -7.66 2.42
C ALA A 92 1.50 -8.06 1.31
N GLY A 93 2.76 -7.63 1.39
CA GLY A 93 3.75 -7.99 0.37
C GLY A 93 4.18 -9.45 0.39
N ALA A 94 4.07 -10.15 1.52
CA ALA A 94 4.24 -11.60 1.58
C ALA A 94 3.15 -12.33 0.79
N PHE A 95 1.88 -11.95 0.98
CA PHE A 95 0.77 -12.50 0.18
C PHE A 95 0.91 -12.16 -1.30
N ASP A 96 1.26 -10.91 -1.61
CA ASP A 96 1.44 -10.47 -2.99
C ASP A 96 2.60 -11.23 -3.68
N GLY A 97 3.70 -11.43 -2.97
CA GLY A 97 4.86 -12.19 -3.42
C GLY A 97 4.48 -13.64 -3.75
N TYR A 98 3.76 -14.29 -2.84
CA TYR A 98 3.25 -15.64 -3.03
C TYR A 98 2.31 -15.76 -4.25
N LEU A 99 1.37 -14.84 -4.40
CA LEU A 99 0.42 -14.85 -5.52
C LEU A 99 1.14 -14.62 -6.86
N CYS A 100 2.06 -13.67 -6.94
CA CYS A 100 2.87 -13.44 -8.14
C CYS A 100 3.73 -14.66 -8.49
N TRP A 101 4.33 -15.32 -7.50
CA TRP A 101 5.06 -16.58 -7.72
C TRP A 101 4.14 -17.67 -8.28
N LYS A 102 2.97 -17.87 -7.68
CA LYS A 102 1.96 -18.82 -8.13
C LYS A 102 1.48 -18.57 -9.56
N GLU A 103 1.33 -17.31 -9.95
CA GLU A 103 0.86 -16.93 -11.29
C GLU A 103 1.97 -16.91 -12.37
N GLY A 104 3.20 -17.30 -12.02
CA GLY A 104 4.32 -17.44 -12.95
C GLY A 104 5.10 -16.14 -13.21
N VAL A 105 4.99 -15.16 -12.31
CA VAL A 105 5.69 -13.86 -12.38
C VAL A 105 6.59 -13.63 -11.15
N PRO A 106 7.55 -14.54 -10.86
CA PRO A 106 8.31 -14.54 -9.62
C PRO A 106 9.15 -13.28 -9.39
N GLY A 107 9.70 -12.66 -10.46
CA GLY A 107 10.46 -11.42 -10.35
C GLY A 107 9.61 -10.25 -9.83
N ARG A 108 8.35 -10.16 -10.26
CA ARG A 108 7.39 -9.18 -9.71
C ARG A 108 7.04 -9.52 -8.27
N GLY A 109 6.88 -10.81 -7.95
CA GLY A 109 6.63 -11.26 -6.59
C GLY A 109 7.75 -10.87 -5.62
N LEU A 110 9.00 -11.11 -6.00
CA LEU A 110 10.17 -10.73 -5.21
C LEU A 110 10.25 -9.22 -4.99
N PHE A 111 10.04 -8.42 -6.04
CA PHE A 111 10.02 -6.97 -5.93
C PHE A 111 8.97 -6.47 -4.93
N ARG A 112 7.75 -7.01 -4.97
CA ARG A 112 6.67 -6.63 -4.05
C ARG A 112 7.01 -7.00 -2.61
N PHE A 113 7.52 -8.21 -2.40
CA PHE A 113 7.95 -8.67 -1.08
C PHE A 113 9.06 -7.77 -0.52
N LEU A 114 10.14 -7.53 -1.26
CA LEU A 114 11.24 -6.69 -0.78
C LEU A 114 10.79 -5.25 -0.52
N SER A 115 9.95 -4.68 -1.39
CA SER A 115 9.38 -3.35 -1.19
C SER A 115 8.57 -3.29 0.10
N SER A 116 7.77 -4.32 0.39
CA SER A 116 7.01 -4.40 1.64
C SER A 116 7.85 -4.58 2.89
N VAL A 117 9.00 -5.26 2.79
CA VAL A 117 9.94 -5.39 3.91
C VAL A 117 10.57 -4.04 4.23
N VAL A 118 10.93 -3.25 3.21
CA VAL A 118 11.46 -1.89 3.41
C VAL A 118 10.39 -0.98 4.02
N VAL A 119 9.21 -0.92 3.40
CA VAL A 119 8.12 -0.04 3.83
C VAL A 119 7.56 -0.48 5.19
N GLY A 120 7.30 -1.77 5.36
CA GLY A 120 6.77 -2.29 6.62
C GLY A 120 7.82 -2.32 7.73
N GLY A 121 9.08 -2.57 7.40
CA GLY A 121 10.20 -2.40 8.33
C GLY A 121 10.29 -0.97 8.87
N TRP A 122 9.98 0.05 8.05
CA TRP A 122 9.89 1.44 8.50
C TRP A 122 8.90 1.61 9.66
N GLY A 123 7.72 1.00 9.53
CA GLY A 123 6.69 1.01 10.57
C GLY A 123 7.05 0.15 11.78
N LEU A 124 7.56 -1.06 11.58
CA LEU A 124 7.97 -1.96 12.67
C LEU A 124 9.09 -1.37 13.55
N LEU A 125 9.99 -0.58 12.95
CA LEU A 125 11.06 0.12 13.66
C LEU A 125 10.59 1.44 14.31
N GLY A 126 9.34 1.82 14.11
CA GLY A 126 8.71 3.02 14.65
C GLY A 126 9.36 4.32 14.15
N LEU A 127 9.82 4.34 12.90
CA LEU A 127 10.65 5.45 12.41
C LEU A 127 9.86 6.75 12.26
N SER A 128 8.58 6.70 11.92
CA SER A 128 7.74 7.90 11.80
C SER A 128 7.53 8.56 13.16
N SER A 129 7.42 7.75 14.22
CA SER A 129 7.27 8.21 15.60
C SER A 129 8.54 8.83 16.22
N ARG A 130 9.71 8.66 15.57
CA ARG A 130 10.98 9.27 16.04
C ARG A 130 11.12 10.74 15.66
N GLY A 131 10.36 11.18 14.67
CA GLY A 131 10.52 12.46 13.99
C GLY A 131 9.41 13.45 14.24
#